data_AF-A0A820WDC0-F1
#
_entry.id   AF-A0A820WDC0-F1
#
_cell.length_a   1.000
_cell.length_b   1.000
_cell.length_c   1.000
_cell.angle_alpha   90.00
_cell.angle_beta   90.00
_cell.angle_gamma   90.00
#
_symmetry.space_group_name_H-M   'P 1'
#
loop_
_entity.id
_entity.type
_entity.pdbx_description
1 polymer ?
#
loop_
_entity_poly.entity_id
_entity_poly.type
_entity_poly.pdbx_seq_one_letter_code
_entity_poly.pdbx_strand_id
1 'polypeptide(L)'
;MCQKFLHYGTPVPLTDEKVREFLMDSNQMAAKGLRVLAMAIGTSLDDLVYVGMVGIIDPERPQVALAVSQLKAGGVQVKMITGDAEKTAKAIATRLKIYDNTDLSISGEDLEHMNAAELDAAIAKATIFYRVSPIHKLTIVKALQTQGHIVSMTGDGVNDAVALKAADIGIAMGQTGTDVCKEAADMILVKDDFYTIM
;
A
#
# COMPACT_ATOMS: atom_id res chain seq x y z
N MET A 1 24.80 8.36 -0.18
CA MET A 1 24.81 7.85 1.20
C MET A 1 25.74 6.65 1.35
N CYS A 2 25.60 5.55 0.60
CA CYS A 2 26.61 4.47 0.64
C CYS A 2 27.69 4.64 -0.45
N GLN A 3 28.96 4.50 -0.09
CA GLN A 3 30.10 4.51 -1.04
C GLN A 3 30.82 3.16 -1.12
N LYS A 4 30.57 2.29 -0.13
CA LYS A 4 31.18 0.96 0.01
C LYS A 4 30.11 -0.08 0.30
N PHE A 5 30.44 -1.35 0.13
CA PHE A 5 29.66 -2.46 0.67
C PHE A 5 30.55 -3.45 1.41
N LEU A 6 29.96 -4.22 2.31
CA LEU A 6 30.64 -5.22 3.11
C LEU A 6 30.75 -6.53 2.30
N HIS A 7 31.96 -6.88 1.88
CA HIS A 7 32.24 -8.13 1.18
C HIS A 7 33.06 -9.05 2.09
N TYR A 8 32.48 -10.16 2.54
CA TYR A 8 33.10 -11.10 3.49
C TYR A 8 33.76 -10.42 4.71
N GLY A 9 33.07 -9.43 5.29
CA GLY A 9 33.55 -8.68 6.46
C GLY A 9 34.49 -7.51 6.14
N THR A 10 34.84 -7.28 4.87
CA THR A 10 35.72 -6.17 4.45
C THR A 10 34.94 -5.13 3.64
N PRO A 11 34.97 -3.83 4.01
CA PRO A 11 34.40 -2.78 3.18
C PRO A 11 35.17 -2.61 1.87
N VAL A 12 34.48 -2.74 0.74
CA VAL A 12 35.03 -2.53 -0.61
C VAL A 12 34.22 -1.47 -1.37
N PRO A 13 34.80 -0.75 -2.33
CA PRO A 13 34.08 0.27 -3.10
C PRO A 13 32.82 -0.27 -3.76
N LEU A 14 31.74 0.49 -3.69
CA LEU A 14 30.48 0.16 -4.35
C LEU A 14 30.62 0.51 -5.84
N THR A 15 30.55 -0.51 -6.70
CA THR A 15 30.58 -0.32 -8.17
C THR A 15 29.15 -0.25 -8.72
N ASP A 16 28.96 0.39 -9.87
CA ASP A 16 27.66 0.46 -10.55
C ASP A 16 27.09 -0.94 -10.86
N GLU A 17 27.97 -1.91 -11.12
CA GLU A 17 27.59 -3.31 -11.28
C GLU A 17 26.97 -3.88 -10.00
N LYS A 18 27.61 -3.68 -8.85
CA LYS A 18 27.07 -4.14 -7.56
C LYS A 18 25.81 -3.39 -7.13
N VAL A 19 25.72 -2.10 -7.44
CA VAL A 19 24.47 -1.35 -7.23
C VAL A 19 23.32 -1.99 -8.02
N ARG A 20 23.55 -2.30 -9.30
CA ARG A 20 22.53 -2.96 -10.14
C ARG A 20 22.14 -4.33 -9.59
N GLU A 21 23.10 -5.14 -9.17
CA GLU A 21 22.84 -6.44 -8.54
C GLU A 21 21.96 -6.31 -7.29
N PHE A 22 22.31 -5.45 -6.34
CA PHE A 22 21.51 -5.25 -5.12
C PHE A 22 20.11 -4.69 -5.42
N LEU A 23 19.98 -3.83 -6.42
CA LEU A 23 18.67 -3.36 -6.85
C LEU A 23 17.85 -4.48 -7.50
N MET A 24 18.47 -5.40 -8.24
CA MET A 24 17.79 -6.58 -8.80
C MET A 24 17.30 -7.51 -7.69
N ASP A 25 18.11 -7.80 -6.68
CA ASP A 25 17.72 -8.62 -5.53
C ASP A 25 16.57 -7.98 -4.74
N SER A 26 16.67 -6.68 -4.46
CA SER A 26 15.60 -5.90 -3.82
C SER A 26 14.31 -5.98 -4.63
N ASN A 27 14.39 -5.86 -5.96
CA ASN A 27 13.24 -5.97 -6.84
C ASN A 27 12.62 -7.38 -6.83
N GLN A 28 13.43 -8.44 -6.77
CA GLN A 28 12.94 -9.82 -6.67
C GLN A 28 12.22 -10.06 -5.33
N MET A 29 12.73 -9.49 -4.24
CA MET A 29 12.10 -9.56 -2.92
C MET A 29 10.78 -8.78 -2.91
N ALA A 30 10.76 -7.56 -3.45
CA ALA A 30 9.56 -6.75 -3.56
C ALA A 30 8.48 -7.41 -4.44
N ALA A 31 8.88 -8.08 -5.53
CA ALA A 31 7.96 -8.85 -6.38
C ALA A 31 7.30 -10.03 -5.64
N LYS A 32 7.90 -10.50 -4.54
CA LYS A 32 7.31 -11.46 -3.60
C LYS A 32 6.46 -10.79 -2.51
N GLY A 33 6.12 -9.50 -2.65
CA GLY A 33 5.32 -8.76 -1.67
C GLY A 33 6.06 -8.48 -0.37
N LEU A 34 7.40 -8.58 -0.36
CA LEU A 34 8.20 -8.27 0.82
C LEU A 34 8.44 -6.76 0.91
N ARG A 35 8.36 -6.22 2.12
CA ARG A 35 8.91 -4.91 2.46
C ARG A 35 10.42 -5.05 2.63
N VAL A 36 11.16 -4.52 1.67
CA VAL A 36 12.63 -4.63 1.64
C VAL A 36 13.25 -3.46 2.40
N LEU A 37 14.09 -3.78 3.39
CA LEU A 37 14.88 -2.81 4.13
C LEU A 37 16.35 -3.01 3.80
N ALA A 38 17.00 -1.98 3.25
CA ALA A 38 18.44 -1.93 3.09
C ALA A 38 19.09 -1.54 4.41
N MET A 39 20.15 -2.23 4.79
CA MET A 39 20.93 -1.99 6.00
C MET A 39 22.32 -1.50 5.63
N ALA A 40 22.78 -0.46 6.32
CA ALA A 40 24.11 0.08 6.16
C ALA A 40 24.67 0.48 7.54
N ILE A 41 26.00 0.45 7.67
CA ILE A 41 26.73 0.85 8.88
C ILE A 41 27.70 1.97 8.54
N GLY A 42 27.91 2.89 9.47
CA GLY A 42 28.86 3.98 9.30
C GLY A 42 28.74 4.97 10.44
N THR A 43 29.66 5.92 10.48
CA THR A 43 29.72 6.95 11.53
C THR A 43 28.95 8.22 11.16
N SER A 44 28.56 8.38 9.89
CA SER A 44 27.74 9.50 9.39
C SER A 44 26.95 9.07 8.15
N LEU A 45 25.93 9.84 7.77
CA LEU A 45 25.10 9.57 6.58
C LEU A 45 25.88 9.68 5.24
N ASP A 46 27.02 10.36 5.26
CA ASP A 46 27.89 10.56 4.09
C ASP A 46 28.95 9.45 3.92
N ASP A 47 29.21 8.67 4.97
CA ASP A 47 30.16 7.55 4.98
C ASP A 47 29.49 6.27 5.49
N LEU A 48 28.58 5.73 4.69
CA LEU A 48 27.92 4.46 4.95
C LEU A 48 28.51 3.32 4.10
N VAL A 49 28.61 2.15 4.72
CA VAL A 49 28.93 0.86 4.12
C VAL A 49 27.65 0.03 4.07
N TYR A 50 27.19 -0.29 2.87
CA TYR A 50 26.06 -1.20 2.67
C TYR A 50 26.39 -2.59 3.21
N VAL A 51 25.54 -3.17 4.05
CA VAL A 51 25.77 -4.49 4.68
C VAL A 51 24.91 -5.57 4.03
N GLY A 52 23.69 -5.23 3.64
CA GLY A 52 22.75 -6.18 3.08
C GLY A 52 21.32 -5.65 3.11
N MET A 53 20.36 -6.54 2.83
CA MET A 53 18.95 -6.23 2.91
C MET A 53 18.18 -7.36 3.58
N VAL A 54 17.05 -7.02 4.18
CA VAL A 54 16.10 -7.98 4.74
C VAL A 54 14.73 -7.73 4.15
N GLY A 55 13.96 -8.81 3.96
CA GLY A 55 12.59 -8.75 3.48
C GLY A 55 11.66 -9.12 4.61
N ILE A 56 10.78 -8.19 4.98
CA ILE A 56 9.74 -8.41 5.98
C ILE A 56 8.43 -8.61 5.24
N ILE A 57 7.68 -9.64 5.58
CA ILE A 57 6.34 -9.85 5.05
C ILE A 57 5.32 -9.42 6.11
N ASP A 58 4.33 -8.64 5.68
CA ASP A 58 3.08 -8.49 6.40
C ASP A 58 2.05 -9.37 5.67
N PRO A 59 1.78 -10.59 6.17
CA PRO A 59 0.98 -11.56 5.44
C PRO A 59 -0.46 -11.09 5.31
N GLU A 60 -1.06 -11.27 4.14
CA GLU A 60 -2.47 -11.03 3.95
C GLU A 60 -3.33 -11.88 4.89
N ARG A 61 -4.43 -11.30 5.39
CA ARG A 61 -5.36 -12.04 6.25
C ARG A 61 -6.01 -13.19 5.46
N PRO A 62 -6.25 -14.34 6.11
CA PRO A 62 -7.00 -15.43 5.49
C PRO A 62 -8.35 -14.93 4.93
N GLN A 63 -8.82 -15.55 3.85
CA GLN A 63 -10.14 -15.28 3.25
C GLN A 63 -10.34 -13.91 2.59
N VAL A 64 -9.43 -12.93 2.73
CA VAL A 64 -9.56 -11.63 2.03
C VAL A 64 -9.69 -11.82 0.53
N ALA A 65 -8.86 -12.68 -0.08
CA ALA A 65 -8.94 -12.96 -1.52
C ALA A 65 -10.30 -13.57 -1.94
N LEU A 66 -10.94 -14.34 -1.06
CA LEU A 66 -12.27 -14.91 -1.31
C LEU A 66 -13.34 -13.81 -1.23
N ALA A 67 -13.32 -12.99 -0.18
CA ALA A 67 -14.22 -11.86 -0.01
C ALA A 67 -14.13 -10.87 -1.18
N VAL A 68 -12.91 -10.50 -1.60
CA VAL A 68 -12.68 -9.65 -2.77
C VAL A 68 -13.30 -10.26 -4.03
N SER A 69 -13.15 -11.58 -4.23
CA SER A 69 -13.74 -12.27 -5.38
C SER A 69 -15.27 -12.20 -5.37
N GLN A 70 -15.88 -12.38 -4.20
CA GLN A 70 -17.34 -12.36 -4.05
C GLN A 70 -17.90 -10.93 -4.20
N LEU A 71 -17.23 -9.93 -3.63
CA LEU A 71 -17.57 -8.51 -3.84
C LEU A 71 -17.52 -8.15 -5.34
N LYS A 72 -16.44 -8.53 -6.03
CA LYS A 72 -16.31 -8.31 -7.48
C LYS A 72 -17.42 -9.02 -8.26
N ALA A 73 -17.76 -10.27 -7.90
CA ALA A 73 -18.86 -11.01 -8.52
C ALA A 73 -20.23 -10.36 -8.28
N GLY A 74 -20.41 -9.65 -7.16
CA GLY A 74 -21.59 -8.85 -6.84
C GLY A 74 -21.62 -7.46 -7.51
N GLY A 75 -20.63 -7.13 -8.35
CA GLY A 75 -20.53 -5.83 -9.03
C GLY A 75 -19.88 -4.72 -8.20
N VAL A 76 -19.31 -5.04 -7.04
CA VAL A 76 -18.58 -4.08 -6.19
C VAL A 76 -17.15 -3.94 -6.70
N GLN A 77 -16.72 -2.70 -6.96
CA GLN A 77 -15.32 -2.42 -7.30
C GLN A 77 -14.49 -2.35 -6.02
N VAL A 78 -13.46 -3.18 -5.94
CA VAL A 78 -12.49 -3.15 -4.82
C VAL A 78 -11.22 -2.44 -5.27
N LYS A 79 -10.81 -1.42 -4.52
CA LYS A 79 -9.59 -0.63 -4.77
C LYS A 79 -8.67 -0.71 -3.55
N MET A 80 -7.37 -0.94 -3.76
CA MET A 80 -6.35 -0.95 -2.71
C MET A 80 -5.76 0.44 -2.52
N ILE A 81 -5.63 0.88 -1.27
CA ILE A 81 -5.01 2.14 -0.89
C ILE A 81 -3.94 1.85 0.18
N THR A 82 -2.66 2.05 -0.14
CA THR A 82 -1.54 1.69 0.76
C THR A 82 -0.42 2.73 0.79
N GLY A 83 0.31 2.78 1.89
CA GLY A 83 1.56 3.55 2.02
C GLY A 83 2.79 2.83 1.43
N ASP A 84 2.66 1.57 1.02
CA ASP A 84 3.76 0.78 0.47
C ASP A 84 4.22 1.27 -0.91
N ALA A 85 5.38 0.75 -1.34
CA ALA A 85 5.87 0.96 -2.69
C ALA A 85 5.06 0.17 -3.73
N GLU A 86 5.02 0.67 -4.97
CA GLU A 86 4.23 0.12 -6.08
C GLU A 86 4.38 -1.39 -6.25
N LYS A 87 5.61 -1.90 -6.27
CA LYS A 87 5.90 -3.33 -6.53
C LYS A 87 5.31 -4.23 -5.44
N THR A 88 5.45 -3.83 -4.18
CA THR A 88 4.87 -4.54 -3.03
C THR A 88 3.35 -4.50 -3.10
N ALA A 89 2.78 -3.31 -3.35
CA ALA A 89 1.34 -3.12 -3.48
C ALA A 89 0.74 -4.00 -4.59
N LYS A 90 1.36 -4.01 -5.80
CA LYS A 90 0.95 -4.87 -6.92
C LYS A 90 1.03 -6.35 -6.55
N ALA A 91 2.13 -6.80 -5.95
CA ALA A 91 2.30 -8.20 -5.57
C ALA A 91 1.21 -8.67 -4.58
N ILE A 92 0.88 -7.86 -3.57
CA ILE A 92 -0.18 -8.16 -2.59
C ILE A 92 -1.56 -8.09 -3.29
N ALA A 93 -1.82 -7.04 -4.06
CA ALA A 93 -3.10 -6.86 -4.75
C ALA A 93 -3.40 -7.99 -5.75
N THR A 94 -2.40 -8.52 -6.45
CA THR A 94 -2.56 -9.69 -7.34
C THR A 94 -2.95 -10.94 -6.55
N ARG A 95 -2.30 -11.20 -5.40
CA ARG A 95 -2.66 -12.35 -4.53
C ARG A 95 -4.08 -12.24 -3.99
N LEU A 96 -4.48 -11.02 -3.63
CA LEU A 96 -5.83 -10.71 -3.17
C LEU A 96 -6.86 -10.61 -4.29
N LYS A 97 -6.47 -10.81 -5.56
CA LYS A 97 -7.32 -10.68 -6.75
C LYS A 97 -7.96 -9.29 -6.89
N ILE A 98 -7.31 -8.27 -6.33
CA ILE A 98 -7.70 -6.86 -6.49
C ILE A 98 -7.17 -6.33 -7.83
N TYR A 99 -5.96 -6.74 -8.21
CA TYR A 99 -5.22 -6.21 -9.36
C TYR A 99 -4.94 -7.27 -10.43
N ASP A 100 -5.27 -6.93 -11.68
CA ASP A 100 -4.84 -7.62 -12.89
C ASP A 100 -3.74 -6.81 -13.62
N ASN A 101 -2.88 -7.46 -14.40
CA ASN A 101 -1.72 -6.80 -15.06
C ASN A 101 -2.09 -5.66 -16.02
N THR A 102 -3.36 -5.54 -16.40
CA THR A 102 -3.89 -4.46 -17.25
C THR A 102 -4.39 -3.26 -16.44
N ASP A 103 -4.48 -3.39 -15.12
CA ASP A 103 -5.05 -2.36 -14.28
C ASP A 103 -4.06 -1.22 -14.02
N LEU A 104 -4.62 -0.04 -13.77
CA LEU A 104 -3.87 1.17 -13.46
C LEU A 104 -3.51 1.22 -11.97
N SER A 105 -2.25 1.52 -11.68
CA SER A 105 -1.74 1.85 -10.35
C SER A 105 -1.20 3.27 -10.34
N ILE A 106 -1.57 4.07 -9.33
CA ILE A 106 -1.22 5.50 -9.25
C ILE A 106 -0.50 5.79 -7.94
N SER A 107 0.57 6.59 -7.97
CA SER A 107 1.23 7.04 -6.74
C SER A 107 0.49 8.21 -6.08
N GLY A 108 0.65 8.38 -4.77
CA GLY A 108 0.20 9.59 -4.08
C GLY A 108 0.75 10.89 -4.69
N GLU A 109 1.99 10.85 -5.19
CA GLU A 109 2.63 11.99 -5.86
C GLU A 109 1.95 12.31 -7.20
N ASP A 110 1.61 11.30 -8.00
CA ASP A 110 0.90 11.51 -9.28
C ASP A 110 -0.49 12.14 -9.04
N LEU A 111 -1.19 11.75 -7.97
CA LEU A 111 -2.49 12.32 -7.60
C LEU A 111 -2.40 13.84 -7.32
N GLU A 112 -1.28 14.32 -6.77
CA GLU A 112 -1.09 15.74 -6.47
C GLU A 112 -0.85 16.59 -7.72
N HIS A 113 -0.36 15.97 -8.80
CA HIS A 113 -0.04 16.66 -10.05
C HIS A 113 -1.20 16.66 -11.06
N MET A 114 -2.28 15.92 -10.78
CA MET A 114 -3.46 15.87 -11.65
C MET A 114 -4.41 17.04 -11.37
N ASN A 115 -4.99 17.59 -12.44
CA ASN A 115 -6.14 18.49 -12.29
C ASN A 115 -7.42 17.69 -11.95
N ALA A 116 -8.50 18.37 -11.56
CA ALA A 116 -9.73 17.71 -11.12
C ALA A 116 -10.31 16.70 -12.14
N ALA A 117 -10.31 17.03 -13.43
CA ALA A 117 -10.87 16.16 -14.47
C ALA A 117 -9.98 14.93 -14.73
N GLU A 118 -8.66 15.12 -14.72
CA GLU A 118 -7.68 14.02 -14.82
C GLU A 118 -7.77 13.09 -13.61
N LEU A 119 -7.85 13.69 -12.42
CA LEU A 119 -7.94 12.99 -11.15
C LEU A 119 -9.18 12.09 -11.10
N ASP A 120 -10.35 12.62 -11.48
CA ASP A 120 -11.59 11.85 -11.52
C ASP A 120 -11.49 10.66 -12.48
N ALA A 121 -11.00 10.89 -13.70
CA ALA A 121 -10.84 9.84 -14.71
C ALA A 121 -9.81 8.78 -14.29
N ALA A 122 -8.74 9.19 -13.61
CA ALA A 122 -7.68 8.31 -13.16
C ALA A 122 -8.15 7.46 -11.96
N ILE A 123 -8.83 8.06 -10.98
CA ILE A 123 -9.39 7.37 -9.81
C ILE A 123 -10.43 6.34 -10.21
N ALA A 124 -11.27 6.65 -11.20
CA ALA A 124 -12.26 5.71 -11.72
C ALA A 124 -11.61 4.40 -12.22
N LYS A 125 -10.48 4.50 -12.92
CA LYS A 125 -9.78 3.37 -13.56
C LYS A 125 -8.76 2.67 -12.66
N ALA A 126 -8.19 3.37 -11.69
CA ALA A 126 -7.16 2.81 -10.83
C ALA A 126 -7.71 1.76 -9.87
N THR A 127 -6.97 0.67 -9.69
CA THR A 127 -7.27 -0.37 -8.69
C THR A 127 -6.28 -0.33 -7.53
N ILE A 128 -5.12 0.31 -7.69
CA ILE A 128 -4.13 0.51 -6.63
C ILE A 128 -3.73 1.98 -6.53
N PHE A 129 -3.72 2.49 -5.30
CA PHE A 129 -3.05 3.73 -4.93
C PHE A 129 -1.94 3.42 -3.93
N TYR A 130 -0.71 3.81 -4.24
CA TYR A 130 0.48 3.48 -3.45
C TYR A 130 1.22 4.73 -2.98
N ARG A 131 2.01 4.63 -1.91
CA ARG A 131 2.63 5.78 -1.22
C ARG A 131 1.62 6.91 -0.91
N VAL A 132 0.41 6.53 -0.50
CA VAL A 132 -0.64 7.49 -0.21
C VAL A 132 -0.53 8.08 1.19
N SER A 133 -0.87 9.35 1.30
CA SER A 133 -0.98 10.10 2.55
C SER A 133 -2.44 10.11 3.05
N PRO A 134 -2.70 10.53 4.32
CA PRO A 134 -4.07 10.70 4.82
C PRO A 134 -4.95 11.60 3.94
N ILE A 135 -4.38 12.68 3.38
CA ILE A 135 -5.13 13.60 2.50
C ILE A 135 -5.53 12.90 1.20
N HIS A 136 -4.66 12.06 0.63
CA HIS A 136 -4.96 11.31 -0.60
C HIS A 136 -6.11 10.33 -0.38
N LYS A 137 -6.17 9.65 0.77
CA LYS A 137 -7.28 8.73 1.10
C LYS A 137 -8.62 9.46 1.06
N LEU A 138 -8.69 10.63 1.68
CA LEU A 138 -9.90 11.47 1.67
C LEU A 138 -10.26 11.93 0.25
N THR A 139 -9.26 12.34 -0.54
CA THR A 139 -9.45 12.77 -1.93
C THR A 139 -10.04 11.64 -2.78
N ILE A 140 -9.53 10.41 -2.63
CA ILE A 140 -10.02 9.24 -3.37
C ILE A 140 -11.49 8.95 -3.04
N VAL A 141 -11.84 8.95 -1.75
CA VAL A 141 -13.23 8.74 -1.30
C VAL A 141 -14.16 9.80 -1.90
N LYS A 142 -13.79 11.08 -1.80
CA LYS A 142 -14.62 12.19 -2.33
C LYS A 142 -14.78 12.16 -3.84
N ALA A 143 -13.72 11.82 -4.58
CA ALA A 143 -13.79 11.72 -6.04
C ALA A 143 -14.78 10.63 -6.46
N LEU A 144 -14.69 9.43 -5.85
CA LEU A 144 -15.63 8.33 -6.11
C LEU A 144 -17.08 8.70 -5.75
N GLN A 145 -17.29 9.39 -4.63
CA GLN A 145 -18.61 9.90 -4.25
C GLN A 145 -19.16 10.93 -5.25
N THR A 146 -18.32 11.84 -5.74
CA THR A 146 -18.70 12.86 -6.73
C THR A 146 -19.11 12.23 -8.06
N GLN A 147 -18.56 11.05 -8.38
CA GLN A 147 -18.94 10.22 -9.52
C GLN A 147 -20.24 9.42 -9.30
N GLY A 148 -20.88 9.56 -8.13
CA GLY A 148 -22.14 8.91 -7.81
C GLY A 148 -22.02 7.50 -7.24
N HIS A 149 -20.81 7.06 -6.85
CA HIS A 149 -20.62 5.79 -6.17
C HIS A 149 -20.94 5.90 -4.68
N ILE A 150 -21.52 4.84 -4.11
CA ILE A 150 -21.54 4.62 -2.66
C ILE A 150 -20.21 3.99 -2.27
N VAL A 151 -19.46 4.66 -1.41
CA VAL A 151 -18.09 4.30 -1.07
C VAL A 151 -18.05 3.73 0.35
N SER A 152 -17.57 2.50 0.48
CA SER A 152 -17.14 1.97 1.77
C SER A 152 -15.62 2.03 1.88
N MET A 153 -15.13 2.46 3.03
CA MET A 153 -13.69 2.50 3.33
C MET A 153 -13.39 1.66 4.56
N THR A 154 -12.35 0.84 4.48
CA THR A 154 -11.80 0.09 5.62
C THR A 154 -10.50 0.74 6.11
N GLY A 155 -10.28 0.78 7.42
CA GLY A 155 -9.03 1.28 7.99
C GLY A 155 -8.83 0.88 9.45
N ASP A 156 -7.61 1.04 9.94
CA ASP A 156 -7.22 0.64 11.30
C ASP A 156 -6.33 1.67 12.01
N GLY A 157 -5.58 2.49 11.27
CA GLY A 157 -4.71 3.52 11.83
C GLY A 157 -5.38 4.88 11.96
N VAL A 158 -4.94 5.71 12.92
CA VAL A 158 -5.44 7.11 13.10
C VAL A 158 -5.46 7.95 11.81
N ASN A 159 -4.57 7.61 10.87
CA ASN A 159 -4.48 8.21 9.55
C ASN A 159 -5.71 7.97 8.66
N ASP A 160 -6.50 6.94 8.96
CA ASP A 160 -7.68 6.54 8.21
C ASP A 160 -8.96 7.18 8.74
N ALA A 161 -8.97 7.69 9.97
CA ALA A 161 -10.18 8.14 10.66
C ALA A 161 -10.96 9.21 9.86
N VAL A 162 -10.26 10.16 9.25
CA VAL A 162 -10.90 11.22 8.45
C VAL A 162 -11.58 10.66 7.20
N ALA A 163 -10.91 9.73 6.51
CA ALA A 163 -11.43 9.15 5.28
C ALA A 163 -12.51 8.09 5.57
N LEU A 164 -12.38 7.35 6.67
CA LEU A 164 -13.43 6.49 7.24
C LEU A 164 -14.70 7.29 7.51
N LYS A 165 -14.59 8.44 8.18
CA LYS A 165 -15.75 9.27 8.52
C LYS A 165 -16.41 9.93 7.31
N ALA A 166 -15.63 10.18 6.25
CA ALA A 166 -16.11 10.79 5.03
C ALA A 166 -16.76 9.79 4.07
N ALA A 167 -16.42 8.51 4.16
CA ALA A 167 -17.05 7.46 3.37
C ALA A 167 -18.53 7.31 3.73
N ASP A 168 -19.31 6.75 2.81
CA ASP A 168 -20.74 6.46 3.06
C ASP A 168 -20.90 5.34 4.10
N ILE A 169 -19.92 4.42 4.15
CA ILE A 169 -19.82 3.37 5.17
C ILE A 169 -18.35 3.23 5.59
N GLY A 170 -17.99 3.78 6.74
CA GLY A 170 -16.69 3.58 7.37
C GLY A 170 -16.64 2.26 8.15
N ILE A 171 -15.61 1.44 7.91
CA ILE A 171 -15.40 0.14 8.53
C ILE A 171 -14.07 0.12 9.30
N ALA A 172 -14.13 0.01 10.62
CA ALA A 172 -12.93 -0.11 11.46
C ALA A 172 -12.63 -1.56 11.86
N MET A 173 -11.34 -1.85 12.03
CA MET A 173 -10.87 -3.10 12.62
C MET A 173 -11.07 -3.10 14.14
N GLY A 174 -11.61 -4.18 14.70
CA GLY A 174 -11.91 -4.29 16.12
C GLY A 174 -10.68 -4.54 17.00
N GLN A 175 -9.75 -5.38 16.56
CA GLN A 175 -8.54 -5.74 17.32
C GLN A 175 -7.36 -4.84 16.96
N THR A 176 -7.05 -4.67 15.68
CA THR A 176 -5.92 -3.80 15.26
C THR A 176 -6.28 -2.33 15.14
N GLY A 177 -7.57 -1.99 15.07
CA GLY A 177 -8.00 -0.61 14.90
C GLY A 177 -7.78 0.24 16.15
N THR A 178 -7.29 1.46 15.94
CA THR A 178 -7.19 2.48 16.98
C THR A 178 -8.57 2.93 17.46
N ASP A 179 -8.68 3.42 18.70
CA ASP A 179 -9.96 3.89 19.24
C ASP A 179 -10.55 5.04 18.40
N VAL A 180 -9.68 5.90 17.87
CA VAL A 180 -10.07 6.99 16.95
C VAL A 180 -10.73 6.44 15.68
N CYS A 181 -10.24 5.33 15.12
CA CYS A 181 -10.88 4.69 13.95
C CYS A 181 -12.23 4.09 14.30
N LYS A 182 -12.34 3.41 15.45
CA LYS A 182 -13.58 2.77 15.89
C LYS A 182 -14.69 3.79 16.15
N GLU A 183 -14.36 4.95 16.70
CA GLU A 183 -15.30 6.05 16.90
C GLU A 183 -15.70 6.74 15.58
N ALA A 184 -14.80 6.78 14.60
CA ALA A 184 -15.06 7.38 13.30
C ALA A 184 -15.90 6.49 12.36
N ALA A 185 -15.89 5.18 12.57
CA ALA A 185 -16.53 4.20 11.70
C ALA A 185 -18.02 3.97 12.02
N ASP A 186 -18.77 3.55 11.00
CA ASP A 186 -20.18 3.17 11.11
C ASP A 186 -20.33 1.67 11.45
N MET A 187 -19.32 0.85 11.09
CA MET A 187 -19.25 -0.58 11.38
C MET A 187 -17.88 -0.96 11.96
N ILE A 188 -17.87 -1.88 12.93
CA ILE A 188 -16.65 -2.41 13.54
C ILE A 188 -16.56 -3.93 13.33
N LEU A 189 -15.47 -4.38 12.70
CA LEU A 189 -15.17 -5.81 12.53
C LEU A 189 -14.51 -6.35 13.80
N VAL A 190 -15.32 -6.83 14.75
CA VAL A 190 -14.85 -7.28 16.08
C VAL A 190 -13.68 -8.28 16.05
N LYS A 191 -13.62 -9.13 15.02
CA LYS A 191 -12.57 -10.16 14.84
C LYS A 191 -11.56 -9.82 13.75
N ASP A 192 -11.61 -8.61 13.19
CA ASP A 192 -10.76 -8.19 12.06
C ASP A 192 -10.90 -9.10 10.82
N ASP A 193 -12.02 -9.80 10.70
CA ASP A 193 -12.29 -10.69 9.59
C ASP A 193 -13.00 -9.93 8.48
N PHE A 194 -12.23 -9.59 7.44
CA PHE A 194 -12.73 -8.89 6.25
C PHE A 194 -13.86 -9.67 5.55
N TYR A 195 -13.94 -10.99 5.71
CA TYR A 195 -15.02 -11.80 5.16
C TYR A 195 -16.40 -11.39 5.70
N THR A 196 -16.46 -10.79 6.89
CA THR A 196 -17.70 -10.31 7.54
C THR A 196 -18.42 -9.21 6.74
N ILE A 197 -17.76 -8.59 5.76
CA ILE A 197 -18.38 -7.58 4.87
C ILE A 197 -19.34 -8.21 3.85
N MET A 198 -19.23 -9.52 3.62
CA MET A 198 -20.13 -10.29 2.74
C MET A 198 -21.50 -10.51 3.35
#